data_AF-A0AAW9EDG6-F1
#
_entry.id   AF-A0AAW9EDG6-F1
#
_cell.length_a   1.000
_cell.length_b   1.000
_cell.length_c   1.000
_cell.angle_alpha   90.00
_cell.angle_beta   90.00
_cell.angle_gamma   90.00
#
_symmetry.space_group_name_H-M   'P 1'
#
loop_
_entity.id
_entity.type
_entity.pdbx_description
1 polymer ?
#
loop_
_entity_poly.entity_id
_entity_poly.type
_entity_poly.pdbx_seq_one_letter_code
_entity_poly.pdbx_strand_id
1 'polypeptide(L)' 'GAPKEIVTAQLIEKIYGLRCMIIDDPVAGTPLVVPLGRSK' A
#
# COMPACT_ATOMS: atom_id res chain seq x y z
N GLY A 1 16.33 -0.21 -2.90
CA GLY A 1 15.60 -1.50 -2.96
C GLY A 1 14.50 -1.39 -4.00
N ALA A 2 14.00 -2.52 -4.48
CA ALA A 2 12.85 -2.54 -5.38
C ALA A 2 11.61 -2.02 -4.63
N PRO A 3 10.67 -1.34 -5.30
CA PRO A 3 9.44 -0.84 -4.65
C PRO A 3 8.69 -1.91 -3.85
N LYS A 4 8.66 -3.17 -4.33
CA LYS A 4 8.04 -4.31 -3.63
C LYS A 4 8.68 -4.67 -2.29
N GLU A 5 9.96 -4.33 -2.10
CA GLU A 5 10.69 -4.60 -0.85
C GLU A 5 10.54 -3.46 0.17
N ILE A 6 10.16 -2.26 -0.30
CA ILE A 6 10.13 -1.05 0.53
C ILE A 6 8.69 -0.70 0.91
N VAL A 7 7.78 -0.72 -0.06
CA VAL A 7 6.40 -0.24 0.13
C VAL A 7 5.63 -1.32 0.89
N THR A 8 5.47 -1.11 2.20
CA THR A 8 4.70 -1.96 3.12
C THR A 8 3.57 -1.16 3.77
N ALA A 9 2.49 -1.83 4.17
CA ALA A 9 1.33 -1.16 4.76
C ALA A 9 1.72 -0.41 6.05
N GLN A 10 2.61 -1.00 6.85
CA GLN A 10 3.13 -0.41 8.08
C GLN A 10 3.95 0.86 7.79
N LEU A 11 4.74 0.86 6.71
CA LEU A 11 5.53 2.04 6.32
C LEU A 11 4.62 3.19 5.87
N ILE A 12 3.59 2.88 5.08
CA ILE A 12 2.63 3.87 4.62
C ILE A 12 1.85 4.47 5.79
N GLU A 13 1.42 3.64 6.75
CA GLU A 13 0.76 4.13 7.96
C GLU A 13 1.70 5.03 8.79
N LYS A 14 2.97 4.64 8.95
CA LYS A 14 3.95 5.42 9.72
C LYS A 14 4.25 6.78 9.10
N ILE A 15 4.33 6.87 7.77
CA ILE A 15 4.73 8.11 7.08
C ILE A 15 3.53 9.00 6.76
N TYR A 16 2.42 8.40 6.34
CA TYR A 16 1.25 9.13 5.82
C TYR A 16 0.04 9.08 6.75
N GLY A 17 0.09 8.33 7.85
CA GLY A 17 -1.08 8.13 8.72
C GLY A 17 -2.23 7.38 8.02
N LEU A 18 -1.94 6.69 6.93
CA LEU A 18 -2.92 6.04 6.07
C LEU A 18 -2.92 4.53 6.31
N ARG A 19 -4.04 4.01 6.80
CA ARG A 19 -4.28 2.56 6.79
C ARG A 19 -4.65 2.10 5.40
N CYS A 20 -3.90 1.15 4.88
CA CYS A 20 -4.06 0.61 3.53
C CYS A 20 -3.73 -0.87 3.47
N MET A 21 -4.17 -1.51 2.40
CA MET A 21 -3.65 -2.78 1.91
C MET A 21 -2.74 -2.54 0.72
N ILE A 22 -1.72 -3.39 0.54
CA ILE A 22 -0.89 -3.38 -0.65
C ILE A 22 -1.13 -4.69 -1.40
N ILE A 23 -1.42 -4.57 -2.68
CA ILE A 23 -1.59 -5.70 -3.60
C ILE A 23 -0.66 -5.49 -4.80
N ASP A 24 -0.46 -6.54 -5.60
CA ASP A 24 0.11 -6.36 -6.92
C ASP A 24 -0.89 -5.64 -7.83
N ASP A 25 -0.42 -4.64 -8.56
CA ASP A 25 -1.18 -4.00 -9.62
C ASP A 25 -1.51 -5.04 -10.71
N PRO A 26 -2.80 -5.28 -10.99
CA PRO A 26 -3.21 -6.33 -11.93
C PRO A 26 -2.84 -6.03 -13.40
N VAL A 27 -2.38 -4.81 -13.71
CA VAL A 27 -1.96 -4.37 -15.04
C VAL A 27 -0.45 -4.24 -15.13
N ALA A 28 0.17 -3.51 -14.20
CA ALA A 28 1.60 -3.18 -14.24
C ALA A 28 2.49 -4.10 -13.40
N GLY A 29 1.92 -4.90 -12.49
CA GLY A 29 2.66 -5.77 -11.58
C GLY A 29 3.49 -5.04 -10.52
N THR A 30 3.37 -3.72 -10.40
CA THR A 30 3.98 -2.89 -9.34
C THR A 30 3.11 -2.89 -8.07
N PRO A 31 3.64 -2.52 -6.89
CA PRO A 31 2.80 -2.36 -5.70
C PRO A 31 1.67 -1.32 -5.91
N LEU A 32 0.43 -1.73 -5.66
CA LEU A 32 -0.75 -0.87 -5.66
C LEU A 32 -1.27 -0.69 -4.23
N VAL A 33 -1.41 0.56 -3.79
CA VAL A 33 -1.90 0.93 -2.45
C VAL A 33 -3.40 1.15 -2.47
N VAL A 34 -4.14 0.36 -1.69
CA VAL A 34 -5.60 0.43 -1.57
C VAL A 34 -5.98 0.95 -0.18
N PRO A 35 -6.53 2.17 -0.06
CA PRO A 35 -6.96 2.72 1.22
C PRO A 35 -8.05 1.87 1.87
N LEU A 36 -7.91 1.61 3.17
CA LEU A 36 -8.98 1.01 3.95
C LEU A 36 -9.93 2.13 4.37
N GLY A 37 -11.00 2.33 3.60
CA GLY A 37 -12.08 3.25 3.98
C GLY A 37 -12.65 2.89 5.36
N ARG A 38 -13.20 3.86 6.08
CA ARG A 38 -14.06 3.54 7.23
C ARG A 38 -15.39 3.04 6.66
N SER A 39 -15.70 1.77 6.86
CA SER A 39 -17.06 1.26 6.70
C SER A 39 -17.98 2.18 7.50
N LYS A 40 -18.95 2.81 6.84
CA LYS A 40 -20.10 3.40 7.54
C LYS A 40 -21.03 2.29 8.01
#